data_AF-A0A8H5FME3-F1
#
_entry.id   AF-A0A8H5FME3-F1
#
_cell.length_a   1.000
_cell.length_b   1.000
_cell.length_c   1.000
_cell.angle_alpha   90.00
_cell.angle_beta   90.00
_cell.angle_gamma   90.00
#
_symmetry.space_group_name_H-M   'P 1'
#
loop_
_entity.id
_entity.type
_entity.pdbx_description
1 polymer ?
#
loop_
_entity_poly.entity_id
_entity_poly.type
_entity_poly.pdbx_seq_one_letter_code
_entity_poly.pdbx_strand_id
1 'polypeptide(L)'
;MGLKTWDVKFLNTDHQVDRPHALIILNQPFSLALLQRLWQNTKWRCCADGGGNRLYDLFADDKARLRYLPDLVKGDLDSLRPDVRAWYASHGITVVEDEDQDSTDLMKCVRALKEKEETESTGQWDIVILGGLAGRLDHTIHTLAYLHKLRTSRKRVFAVTDDNVGWVLTDGEHQIEVDHDLLGPTCGLLPVGIDSTMLTTTGLRWNLDDHESSFDGLVSTSNHLVPGQNVSVRTTKPIWWTAELRPLEVLDQREHDKLAAVAIARSSIMSHPLRQSWGKWRRKVQDPRPRKEHLPRPSMSRPTITVLYFASASTATGLTTETVPIPESGQTLSELPTILTARHPKASNLKEILDSSQWSVDCEMIDEPEKLVLKGGEEVAVICPVSGG
;
A
#
# COMPACT_ATOMS: atom_id res chain seq x y z
N MET A 1 12.68 15.59 20.89
CA MET A 1 11.75 15.81 19.77
C MET A 1 10.41 15.23 20.15
N GLY A 2 9.29 15.85 19.74
CA GLY A 2 7.95 15.31 20.04
C GLY A 2 7.61 14.10 19.18
N LEU A 3 6.69 13.26 19.67
CA LEU A 3 6.10 12.13 18.94
C LEU A 3 5.49 12.59 17.60
N LYS A 4 5.81 11.88 16.50
CA LYS A 4 5.29 12.16 15.15
C LYS A 4 4.25 11.12 14.75
N THR A 5 3.04 11.55 14.42
CA THR A 5 1.93 10.64 14.04
C THR A 5 1.76 10.56 12.52
N TRP A 6 1.53 9.35 12.00
CA TRP A 6 1.36 9.02 10.59
C TRP A 6 0.08 8.23 10.38
N ASP A 7 -0.52 8.40 9.22
CA ASP A 7 -1.75 7.74 8.80
C ASP A 7 -1.84 7.82 7.27
N VAL A 8 -2.67 6.97 6.68
CA VAL A 8 -2.93 6.93 5.24
C VAL A 8 -4.40 7.25 4.93
N LYS A 9 -5.06 8.09 5.73
CA LYS A 9 -6.49 8.40 5.59
C LYS A 9 -6.84 9.02 4.23
N PHE A 10 -5.87 9.59 3.52
CA PHE A 10 -6.01 10.07 2.13
C PHE A 10 -6.34 8.95 1.12
N LEU A 11 -6.20 7.66 1.49
CA LEU A 11 -6.63 6.50 0.70
C LEU A 11 -8.08 6.07 0.99
N ASN A 12 -8.68 6.60 2.06
CA ASN A 12 -10.04 6.24 2.47
C ASN A 12 -11.08 7.14 1.78
N THR A 13 -12.23 6.57 1.41
CA THR A 13 -13.32 7.27 0.72
C THR A 13 -14.25 8.05 1.63
N ASP A 14 -14.31 7.66 2.91
CA ASP A 14 -15.28 8.19 3.88
C ASP A 14 -14.67 9.22 4.84
N HIS A 15 -13.36 9.40 4.80
CA HIS A 15 -12.66 10.34 5.67
C HIS A 15 -12.33 11.64 4.94
N GLN A 16 -12.61 12.76 5.61
CA GLN A 16 -12.02 14.02 5.20
C GLN A 16 -10.60 14.09 5.73
N VAL A 17 -9.68 14.48 4.86
CA VAL A 17 -8.30 14.71 5.27
C VAL A 17 -8.19 16.10 5.90
N ASP A 18 -7.61 16.18 7.09
CA ASP A 18 -7.52 17.41 7.88
C ASP A 18 -6.61 18.48 7.23
N ARG A 19 -5.79 18.08 6.27
CA ARG A 19 -4.78 18.91 5.61
C ARG A 19 -4.94 18.87 4.09
N PRO A 20 -4.61 19.96 3.38
CA PRO A 20 -4.61 19.92 1.93
C PRO A 20 -3.52 18.96 1.44
N HIS A 21 -3.91 18.06 0.53
CA HIS A 21 -3.01 17.11 -0.11
C HIS A 21 -2.79 17.49 -1.58
N ALA A 22 -1.56 17.35 -2.04
CA ALA A 22 -1.17 17.46 -3.44
C ALA A 22 -0.87 16.07 -4.01
N LEU A 23 -1.40 15.77 -5.20
CA LEU A 23 -1.11 14.55 -5.95
C LEU A 23 -0.09 14.85 -7.04
N ILE A 24 1.02 14.11 -7.07
CA ILE A 24 1.98 14.15 -8.17
C ILE A 24 1.96 12.80 -8.88
N ILE A 25 1.60 12.80 -10.16
CA ILE A 25 1.41 11.58 -10.97
C ILE A 25 2.65 11.36 -11.83
N LEU A 26 3.35 10.26 -11.61
CA LEU A 26 4.55 9.89 -12.37
C LEU A 26 4.22 9.04 -13.59
N ASN A 27 5.20 8.87 -14.48
CA ASN A 27 5.07 8.05 -15.69
C ASN A 27 5.15 6.54 -15.39
N GLN A 28 4.24 6.03 -14.57
CA GLN A 28 4.09 4.61 -14.25
C GLN A 28 2.63 4.17 -14.33
N PRO A 29 2.34 2.90 -14.65
CA PRO A 29 0.99 2.38 -14.57
C PRO A 29 0.42 2.49 -13.15
N PHE A 30 -0.88 2.74 -13.06
CA PHE A 30 -1.66 2.69 -11.81
C PHE A 30 -3.12 2.32 -12.12
N SER A 31 -3.83 1.75 -11.15
CA SER A 31 -5.24 1.41 -11.31
C SER A 31 -6.17 2.61 -11.20
N LEU A 32 -7.37 2.48 -11.78
CA LEU A 32 -8.46 3.44 -11.59
C LEU A 32 -8.93 3.51 -10.13
N ALA A 33 -8.94 2.38 -9.42
CA ALA A 33 -9.37 2.32 -8.02
C ALA A 33 -8.47 3.20 -7.13
N LEU A 34 -7.15 3.08 -7.30
CA LEU A 34 -6.18 3.91 -6.58
C LEU A 34 -6.32 5.39 -6.98
N LEU A 35 -6.38 5.68 -8.29
CA LEU A 35 -6.56 7.05 -8.77
C LEU A 35 -7.80 7.71 -8.16
N GLN A 36 -8.95 7.03 -8.15
CA GLN A 36 -10.20 7.58 -7.64
C GLN A 36 -10.10 8.04 -6.18
N ARG A 37 -9.48 7.21 -5.32
CA ARG A 37 -9.27 7.51 -3.90
C ARG A 37 -8.35 8.70 -3.71
N LEU A 38 -7.21 8.70 -4.41
CA LEU A 38 -6.24 9.80 -4.35
C LEU A 38 -6.82 11.11 -4.91
N TRP A 39 -7.55 11.04 -6.02
CA TRP A 39 -8.13 12.21 -6.68
C TRP A 39 -9.17 12.90 -5.81
N GLN A 40 -10.03 12.12 -5.14
CA GLN A 40 -11.05 12.63 -4.22
C GLN A 40 -10.43 13.35 -3.02
N ASN A 41 -9.30 12.84 -2.51
CA ASN A 41 -8.66 13.33 -1.28
C ASN A 41 -7.54 14.34 -1.51
N THR A 42 -7.30 14.76 -2.75
CA THR A 42 -6.27 15.75 -3.09
C THR A 42 -6.92 17.00 -3.68
N LYS A 43 -6.31 18.16 -3.42
CA LYS A 43 -6.81 19.48 -3.84
C LYS A 43 -6.05 20.08 -5.01
N TRP A 44 -4.84 19.59 -5.28
CA TRP A 44 -4.00 20.02 -6.39
C TRP A 44 -3.32 18.79 -6.99
N ARG A 45 -3.33 18.66 -8.31
CA ARG A 45 -2.83 17.50 -9.04
C ARG A 45 -1.87 17.95 -10.13
N CYS A 46 -0.67 17.36 -10.14
CA CYS A 46 0.35 17.65 -11.13
C CYS A 46 0.82 16.37 -11.80
N CYS A 47 0.78 16.33 -13.12
CA CYS A 47 1.38 15.26 -13.91
C CYS A 47 2.84 15.60 -14.19
N ALA A 48 3.75 14.71 -13.79
CA ALA A 48 5.17 14.80 -14.10
C ALA A 48 5.40 14.23 -15.51
N ASP A 49 5.53 15.12 -16.48
CA ASP A 49 5.73 14.80 -17.90
C ASP A 49 4.84 13.64 -18.40
N GLY A 50 5.43 12.46 -18.67
CA GLY A 50 4.72 11.26 -19.14
C GLY A 50 3.65 10.72 -18.18
N GLY A 51 3.60 11.17 -16.94
CA GLY A 51 2.46 10.95 -16.03
C GLY A 51 1.13 11.49 -16.61
N GLY A 52 1.20 12.50 -17.49
CA GLY A 52 0.05 13.01 -18.23
C GLY A 52 -0.52 11.97 -19.20
N ASN A 53 0.34 11.18 -19.85
CA ASN A 53 -0.09 10.07 -20.70
C ASN A 53 -0.80 8.99 -19.87
N ARG A 54 -0.24 8.63 -18.71
CA ARG A 54 -0.82 7.59 -17.83
C ARG A 54 -2.24 7.95 -17.38
N LEU A 55 -2.43 9.19 -16.98
CA LEU A 55 -3.74 9.70 -16.62
C LEU A 55 -4.72 9.72 -17.82
N TYR A 56 -4.24 10.13 -18.98
CA TYR A 56 -5.05 10.21 -20.21
C TYR A 56 -5.50 8.82 -20.70
N ASP A 57 -4.55 7.87 -20.73
CA ASP A 57 -4.73 6.52 -21.27
C ASP A 57 -5.55 5.61 -20.35
N LEU A 58 -5.73 6.00 -19.08
CA LEU A 58 -6.57 5.25 -18.14
C LEU A 58 -8.04 5.24 -18.55
N PHE A 59 -8.48 6.20 -19.36
CA PHE A 59 -9.87 6.35 -19.78
C PHE A 59 -9.98 6.15 -21.29
N ALA A 60 -11.00 5.40 -21.72
CA ALA A 60 -11.24 5.14 -23.14
C ALA A 60 -11.91 6.34 -23.86
N ASP A 61 -12.73 7.12 -23.15
CA ASP A 61 -13.53 8.21 -23.70
C ASP A 61 -13.31 9.56 -23.02
N ASP A 62 -13.56 10.64 -23.75
CA ASP A 62 -13.35 12.01 -23.28
C ASP A 62 -14.26 12.39 -22.12
N LYS A 63 -15.49 11.85 -22.06
CA LYS A 63 -16.41 12.16 -20.96
C LYS A 63 -15.84 11.68 -19.63
N ALA A 64 -15.21 10.50 -19.62
CA ALA A 64 -14.50 10.00 -18.46
C ALA A 64 -13.25 10.83 -18.14
N ARG A 65 -12.41 11.16 -19.15
CA ARG A 65 -11.20 11.98 -18.98
C ARG A 65 -11.48 13.37 -18.39
N LEU A 66 -12.56 14.02 -18.81
CA LEU A 66 -12.96 15.34 -18.33
C LEU A 66 -13.23 15.40 -16.82
N ARG A 67 -13.44 14.27 -16.16
CA ARG A 67 -13.61 14.19 -14.70
C ARG A 67 -12.28 14.19 -13.94
N TYR A 68 -11.17 13.90 -14.64
CA TYR A 68 -9.84 13.75 -14.07
C TYR A 68 -8.83 14.66 -14.78
N LEU A 69 -9.13 15.96 -14.80
CA LEU A 69 -8.23 16.98 -15.34
C LEU A 69 -7.22 17.42 -14.27
N PRO A 70 -5.90 17.27 -14.49
CA PRO A 70 -4.91 17.74 -13.54
C PRO A 70 -4.86 19.27 -13.53
N ASP A 71 -4.33 19.87 -12.47
CA ASP A 71 -4.15 21.32 -12.39
C ASP A 71 -2.92 21.79 -13.21
N LEU A 72 -1.94 20.90 -13.38
CA LEU A 72 -0.68 21.18 -14.07
C LEU A 72 -0.13 19.92 -14.73
N VAL A 73 0.45 20.06 -15.92
CA VAL A 73 1.40 19.09 -16.49
C VAL A 73 2.75 19.78 -16.59
N LYS A 74 3.80 19.22 -15.99
CA LYS A 74 5.13 19.85 -15.95
C LYS A 74 6.25 18.84 -16.08
N GLY A 75 7.27 19.20 -16.85
CA GLY A 75 8.50 18.44 -17.05
C GLY A 75 9.29 18.99 -18.22
N ASP A 76 10.32 18.29 -18.67
CA ASP A 76 10.98 18.62 -19.95
C ASP A 76 10.12 18.29 -21.19
N LEU A 77 9.02 17.55 -20.99
CA LEU A 77 8.04 17.17 -22.00
C LEU A 77 8.59 16.22 -23.08
N ASP A 78 9.61 15.43 -22.74
CA ASP A 78 10.20 14.44 -23.64
C ASP A 78 9.38 13.14 -23.75
N SER A 79 8.59 12.84 -22.71
CA SER A 79 7.76 11.64 -22.64
C SER A 79 6.28 11.94 -22.91
N LEU A 80 5.78 13.14 -22.61
CA LEU A 80 4.40 13.53 -22.89
C LEU A 80 4.13 13.52 -24.41
N ARG A 81 3.14 12.73 -24.84
CA ARG A 81 2.86 12.62 -26.27
C ARG A 81 2.25 13.93 -26.82
N PRO A 82 2.55 14.31 -28.07
CA PRO A 82 2.03 15.55 -28.66
C PRO A 82 0.50 15.64 -28.71
N ASP A 83 -0.19 14.53 -28.96
CA ASP A 83 -1.66 14.46 -28.97
C ASP A 83 -2.23 14.71 -27.56
N VAL A 84 -1.63 14.12 -26.54
CA VAL A 84 -2.02 14.30 -25.13
C VAL A 84 -1.73 15.72 -24.66
N ARG A 85 -0.56 16.28 -25.02
CA ARG A 85 -0.19 17.69 -24.75
C ARG A 85 -1.23 18.64 -25.34
N ALA A 86 -1.58 18.45 -26.62
CA ALA A 86 -2.57 19.27 -27.30
C ALA A 86 -3.98 19.13 -26.68
N TRP A 87 -4.36 17.92 -26.27
CA TRP A 87 -5.64 17.65 -25.62
C TRP A 87 -5.74 18.35 -24.26
N TYR A 88 -4.73 18.26 -23.40
CA TYR A 88 -4.75 18.98 -22.11
C TYR A 88 -4.81 20.50 -22.32
N ALA A 89 -4.02 21.03 -23.26
CA ALA A 89 -4.02 22.46 -23.58
C ALA A 89 -5.39 22.94 -24.11
N SER A 90 -6.07 22.15 -24.95
CA SER A 90 -7.40 22.51 -25.48
C SER A 90 -8.50 22.49 -24.41
N HIS A 91 -8.27 21.83 -23.28
CA HIS A 91 -9.16 21.81 -22.12
C HIS A 91 -8.73 22.79 -21.01
N GLY A 92 -7.83 23.72 -21.31
CA GLY A 92 -7.43 24.79 -20.40
C GLY A 92 -6.44 24.36 -19.32
N ILE A 93 -5.84 23.19 -19.45
CA ILE A 93 -4.81 22.72 -18.51
C ILE A 93 -3.49 23.39 -18.83
N THR A 94 -2.83 23.89 -17.79
CA THR A 94 -1.52 24.52 -17.94
C THR A 94 -0.48 23.42 -18.16
N VAL A 95 0.21 23.47 -19.31
CA VAL A 95 1.31 22.56 -19.65
C VAL A 95 2.60 23.35 -19.73
N VAL A 96 3.53 23.08 -18.82
CA VAL A 96 4.79 23.84 -18.67
C VAL A 96 5.97 22.96 -19.04
N GLU A 97 6.68 23.40 -20.07
CA GLU A 97 7.99 22.88 -20.44
C GLU A 97 9.05 23.50 -19.53
N ASP A 98 9.90 22.67 -18.96
CA ASP A 98 10.97 23.06 -18.05
C ASP A 98 12.28 22.42 -18.53
N GLU A 99 13.12 23.24 -19.14
CA GLU A 99 14.36 22.85 -19.81
C GLU A 99 15.49 22.46 -18.84
N ASP A 100 15.29 22.59 -17.51
CA ASP A 100 16.26 22.18 -16.49
C ASP A 100 16.59 20.68 -16.59
N GLN A 101 17.80 20.37 -17.04
CA GLN A 101 18.30 18.99 -17.21
C GLN A 101 18.93 18.42 -15.93
N ASP A 102 19.18 19.26 -14.93
CA ASP A 102 19.81 18.85 -13.66
C ASP A 102 18.77 18.38 -12.63
N SER A 103 17.47 18.50 -12.95
CA SER A 103 16.38 18.03 -12.09
C SER A 103 15.36 17.16 -12.82
N THR A 104 14.92 16.10 -12.16
CA THR A 104 13.88 15.20 -12.68
C THR A 104 12.49 15.85 -12.64
N ASP A 105 11.54 15.34 -13.41
CA ASP A 105 10.16 15.86 -13.44
C ASP A 105 9.45 15.81 -12.09
N LEU A 106 9.74 14.80 -11.26
CA LEU A 106 9.25 14.77 -9.87
C LEU A 106 9.72 16.00 -9.08
N MET A 107 11.00 16.37 -9.19
CA MET A 107 11.56 17.54 -8.52
C MET A 107 10.92 18.83 -9.04
N LYS A 108 10.72 18.94 -10.36
CA LYS A 108 10.05 20.06 -11.02
C LYS A 108 8.61 20.23 -10.51
N CYS A 109 7.86 19.14 -10.35
CA CYS A 109 6.49 19.16 -9.81
C CYS A 109 6.44 19.58 -8.33
N VAL A 110 7.36 19.07 -7.50
CA VAL A 110 7.45 19.48 -6.08
C VAL A 110 7.83 20.96 -5.96
N ARG A 111 8.68 21.49 -6.84
CA ARG A 111 9.04 22.91 -6.91
C ARG A 111 7.82 23.78 -7.24
N ALA A 112 7.04 23.39 -8.25
CA ALA A 112 5.80 24.08 -8.61
C ALA A 112 4.78 24.13 -7.46
N LEU A 113 4.65 23.04 -6.68
CA LEU A 113 3.81 23.05 -5.49
C LEU A 113 4.33 24.03 -4.43
N LYS A 114 5.64 24.08 -4.17
CA LYS A 114 6.22 25.02 -3.20
C LYS A 114 5.98 26.47 -3.61
N GLU A 115 6.18 26.79 -4.88
CA GLU A 115 5.92 28.13 -5.43
C GLU A 115 4.43 28.52 -5.25
N LYS A 116 3.51 27.57 -5.47
CA LYS A 116 2.08 27.76 -5.20
C LYS A 116 1.80 28.00 -3.72
N GLU A 117 2.35 27.18 -2.82
CA GLU A 117 2.19 27.32 -1.37
C GLU A 117 2.68 28.68 -0.86
N GLU A 118 3.80 29.17 -1.41
CA GLU A 118 4.39 30.48 -1.10
C GLU A 118 3.53 31.62 -1.64
N THR A 119 3.12 31.54 -2.90
CA THR A 119 2.29 32.56 -3.57
C THR A 119 0.93 32.72 -2.90
N GLU A 120 0.31 31.61 -2.49
CA GLU A 120 -1.03 31.60 -1.88
C GLU A 120 -1.00 31.67 -0.34
N SER A 121 0.18 31.64 0.28
CA SER A 121 0.35 31.66 1.75
C SER A 121 -0.45 30.57 2.49
N THR A 122 -0.62 29.39 1.87
CA THR A 122 -1.48 28.30 2.39
C THR A 122 -0.81 27.43 3.47
N GLY A 123 0.46 27.68 3.76
CA GLY A 123 1.30 26.73 4.48
C GLY A 123 1.60 25.49 3.65
N GLN A 124 2.26 24.51 4.27
CA GLN A 124 2.76 23.33 3.59
C GLN A 124 1.69 22.25 3.45
N TRP A 125 1.50 21.76 2.22
CA TRP A 125 0.61 20.66 1.88
C TRP A 125 1.32 19.32 2.08
N ASP A 126 0.54 18.28 2.35
CA ASP A 126 1.03 16.92 2.33
C ASP A 126 1.16 16.47 0.87
N ILE A 127 2.26 15.80 0.50
CA ILE A 127 2.48 15.33 -0.88
C ILE A 127 2.19 13.83 -0.96
N VAL A 128 1.39 13.44 -1.95
CA VAL A 128 1.22 12.05 -2.37
C VAL A 128 1.75 11.89 -3.77
N ILE A 129 2.75 11.04 -3.94
CA ILE A 129 3.34 10.68 -5.24
C ILE A 129 2.70 9.37 -5.67
N LEU A 130 2.03 9.39 -6.82
CA LEU A 130 1.46 8.20 -7.46
C LEU A 130 2.48 7.62 -8.44
N GLY A 131 2.99 6.44 -8.10
CA GLY A 131 4.13 5.79 -8.74
C GLY A 131 5.46 6.03 -8.01
N GLY A 132 6.56 5.66 -8.66
CA GLY A 132 7.93 5.89 -8.20
C GLY A 132 8.51 4.78 -7.33
N LEU A 133 7.73 3.76 -6.97
CA LEU A 133 8.20 2.57 -6.22
C LEU A 133 8.24 1.29 -7.07
N ALA A 134 8.03 1.39 -8.39
CA ALA A 134 8.02 0.26 -9.31
C ALA A 134 8.70 0.61 -10.64
N GLY A 135 8.78 -0.34 -11.58
CA GLY A 135 9.32 -0.11 -12.92
C GLY A 135 10.84 0.00 -12.95
N ARG A 136 11.38 1.05 -13.60
CA ARG A 136 12.82 1.28 -13.70
C ARG A 136 13.45 1.44 -12.31
N LEU A 137 14.44 0.59 -12.01
CA LEU A 137 15.11 0.57 -10.71
C LEU A 137 15.79 1.91 -10.40
N ASP A 138 16.47 2.51 -11.36
CA ASP A 138 17.16 3.80 -11.20
C ASP A 138 16.18 4.93 -10.84
N HIS A 139 14.98 4.94 -11.45
CA HIS A 139 13.92 5.89 -11.08
C HIS A 139 13.33 5.60 -9.69
N THR A 140 13.26 4.33 -9.30
CA THR A 140 12.82 3.92 -7.97
C THR A 140 13.81 4.41 -6.91
N ILE A 141 15.10 4.14 -7.11
CA ILE A 141 16.18 4.63 -6.24
C ILE A 141 16.20 6.16 -6.18
N HIS A 142 15.98 6.85 -7.30
CA HIS A 142 15.85 8.31 -7.31
C HIS A 142 14.66 8.79 -6.45
N THR A 143 13.51 8.15 -6.56
CA THR A 143 12.34 8.46 -5.71
C THR A 143 12.69 8.27 -4.23
N LEU A 144 13.33 7.16 -3.87
CA LEU A 144 13.77 6.92 -2.49
C LEU A 144 14.77 7.97 -2.00
N ALA A 145 15.76 8.32 -2.82
CA ALA A 145 16.77 9.32 -2.50
C ALA A 145 16.13 10.72 -2.34
N TYR A 146 15.18 11.07 -3.21
CA TYR A 146 14.54 12.38 -3.17
C TYR A 146 13.58 12.52 -2.00
N LEU A 147 12.80 11.50 -1.67
CA LEU A 147 11.92 11.52 -0.49
C LEU A 147 12.74 11.56 0.80
N HIS A 148 13.86 10.84 0.84
CA HIS A 148 14.84 10.99 1.92
C HIS A 148 15.30 12.45 1.99
N LYS A 149 15.74 13.09 0.91
CA LYS A 149 16.10 14.52 0.92
C LYS A 149 14.95 15.44 1.37
N LEU A 150 13.72 15.18 0.92
CA LEU A 150 12.55 16.00 1.23
C LEU A 150 12.19 15.98 2.72
N ARG A 151 12.49 14.92 3.46
CA ARG A 151 12.18 14.78 4.90
C ARG A 151 12.63 15.96 5.77
N THR A 152 13.66 16.70 5.34
CA THR A 152 14.20 17.86 6.08
C THR A 152 13.48 19.17 5.78
N SER A 153 12.73 19.23 4.67
CA SER A 153 12.02 20.43 4.21
C SER A 153 10.51 20.25 4.11
N ARG A 154 10.02 19.01 4.12
CA ARG A 154 8.61 18.63 4.03
C ARG A 154 8.23 17.79 5.26
N LYS A 155 7.06 18.06 5.81
CA LYS A 155 6.50 17.36 6.97
C LYS A 155 6.02 15.96 6.62
N ARG A 156 5.35 15.80 5.48
CA ARG A 156 4.73 14.53 5.05
C ARG A 156 4.80 14.40 3.54
N VAL A 157 5.46 13.34 3.08
CA VAL A 157 5.57 12.97 1.66
C VAL A 157 5.43 11.46 1.58
N PHE A 158 4.47 11.00 0.81
CA PHE A 158 4.18 9.58 0.59
C PHE A 158 4.44 9.23 -0.86
N ALA A 159 4.99 8.04 -1.11
CA ALA A 159 4.96 7.41 -2.42
C ALA A 159 4.02 6.21 -2.36
N VAL A 160 3.17 6.07 -3.39
CA VAL A 160 2.07 5.10 -3.41
C VAL A 160 2.01 4.45 -4.79
N THR A 161 1.95 3.13 -4.82
CA THR A 161 1.59 2.32 -6.00
C THR A 161 0.33 1.52 -5.69
N ASP A 162 -0.15 0.68 -6.61
CA ASP A 162 -1.28 -0.21 -6.31
C ASP A 162 -0.98 -1.21 -5.20
N ASP A 163 0.29 -1.58 -5.04
CA ASP A 163 0.70 -2.64 -4.11
C ASP A 163 1.31 -2.11 -2.81
N ASN A 164 1.78 -0.86 -2.77
CA ASN A 164 2.59 -0.37 -1.65
C ASN A 164 2.36 1.12 -1.35
N VAL A 165 2.51 1.47 -0.08
CA VAL A 165 2.69 2.85 0.38
C VAL A 165 3.95 2.95 1.23
N GLY A 166 4.76 3.99 0.98
CA GLY A 166 6.00 4.21 1.71
C GLY A 166 6.31 5.68 1.96
N TRP A 167 7.04 5.94 3.04
CA TRP A 167 7.51 7.27 3.41
C TRP A 167 8.72 7.20 4.34
N VAL A 168 9.36 8.34 4.58
CA VAL A 168 10.55 8.42 5.42
C VAL A 168 10.18 8.87 6.83
N LEU A 169 10.58 8.06 7.81
CA LEU A 169 10.61 8.44 9.21
C LEU A 169 11.95 9.14 9.49
N THR A 170 11.91 10.31 10.11
CA THR A 170 13.11 10.99 10.62
C THR A 170 13.63 10.31 11.89
N ASP A 171 14.74 10.79 12.44
CA ASP A 171 15.13 10.41 13.80
C ASP A 171 14.07 10.82 14.84
N GLY A 172 13.98 10.02 15.91
CA GLY A 172 13.03 10.19 17.01
C GLY A 172 11.96 9.11 17.08
N GLU A 173 10.82 9.46 17.65
CA GLU A 173 9.70 8.56 17.93
C GLU A 173 8.50 8.84 17.00
N HIS A 174 7.95 7.77 16.47
CA HIS A 174 6.89 7.78 15.47
C HIS A 174 5.76 6.85 15.89
N GLN A 175 4.52 7.29 15.68
CA GLN A 175 3.32 6.48 15.80
C GLN A 175 2.64 6.39 14.43
N ILE A 176 2.34 5.19 13.97
CA ILE A 176 1.68 4.94 12.68
C ILE A 176 0.29 4.35 12.99
N GLU A 177 -0.75 5.10 12.65
CA GLU A 177 -2.13 4.63 12.68
C GLU A 177 -2.36 3.68 11.52
N VAL A 178 -2.71 2.43 11.83
CA VAL A 178 -2.84 1.36 10.84
C VAL A 178 -4.33 1.16 10.53
N ASP A 179 -4.70 1.45 9.29
CA ASP A 179 -5.99 1.06 8.73
C ASP A 179 -5.86 -0.36 8.16
N HIS A 180 -6.27 -1.37 8.94
CA HIS A 180 -6.14 -2.79 8.59
C HIS A 180 -7.08 -3.22 7.45
N ASP A 181 -8.05 -2.39 7.08
CA ASP A 181 -8.94 -2.61 5.93
C ASP A 181 -8.28 -2.14 4.62
N LEU A 182 -7.33 -1.20 4.70
CA LEU A 182 -6.56 -0.70 3.56
C LEU A 182 -5.17 -1.36 3.44
N LEU A 183 -4.49 -1.56 4.56
CA LEU A 183 -3.12 -2.09 4.59
C LEU A 183 -3.13 -3.62 4.65
N GLY A 184 -2.28 -4.22 3.80
CA GLY A 184 -1.97 -5.64 3.83
C GLY A 184 -1.12 -5.99 5.07
N PRO A 185 -0.91 -7.29 5.35
CA PRO A 185 -0.12 -7.69 6.50
C PRO A 185 1.34 -7.24 6.37
N THR A 186 1.91 -7.20 5.16
CA THR A 186 3.36 -7.02 4.99
C THR A 186 3.79 -5.57 5.14
N CYS A 187 4.91 -5.35 5.81
CA CYS A 187 5.55 -4.04 5.98
C CYS A 187 7.07 -4.19 6.09
N GLY A 188 7.77 -3.05 6.10
CA GLY A 188 9.21 -3.05 6.27
C GLY A 188 9.80 -1.73 6.73
N LEU A 189 11.02 -1.84 7.25
CA LEU A 189 11.87 -0.73 7.71
C LEU A 189 13.22 -0.83 7.00
N LEU A 190 13.51 0.12 6.10
CA LEU A 190 14.64 0.05 5.18
C LEU A 190 15.66 1.17 5.49
N PRO A 191 16.92 0.84 5.85
CA PRO A 191 17.96 1.82 6.17
C PRO A 191 18.58 2.44 4.90
N VAL A 192 17.74 2.98 4.02
CA VAL A 192 18.17 3.57 2.73
C VAL A 192 18.62 5.02 2.95
N GLY A 193 19.83 5.34 2.49
CA GLY A 193 20.40 6.69 2.56
C GLY A 193 21.13 7.00 3.87
N ILE A 194 21.37 5.98 4.70
CA ILE A 194 22.14 6.03 5.95
C ILE A 194 23.09 4.83 6.00
N ASP A 195 24.12 4.94 6.85
CA ASP A 195 25.05 3.88 7.21
C ASP A 195 24.38 2.82 8.14
N SER A 196 23.84 3.28 9.27
CA SER A 196 23.09 2.43 10.21
C SER A 196 22.22 3.25 11.17
N THR A 197 21.21 2.62 11.77
CA THR A 197 20.33 3.20 12.79
C THR A 197 19.96 2.17 13.85
N MET A 198 19.68 2.62 15.08
CA MET A 198 19.13 1.77 16.14
C MET A 198 17.60 1.85 16.13
N LEU A 199 16.94 0.69 16.12
CA LEU A 199 15.49 0.58 16.03
C LEU A 199 14.89 -0.01 17.31
N THR A 200 13.76 0.57 17.72
CA THR A 200 12.84 -0.03 18.69
C THR A 200 11.43 0.07 18.13
N THR A 201 10.69 -1.04 18.08
CA THR A 201 9.36 -1.07 17.47
C THR A 201 8.33 -1.78 18.34
N THR A 202 7.06 -1.41 18.19
CA THR A 202 5.91 -2.15 18.73
C THR A 202 4.80 -2.24 17.68
N GLY A 203 3.87 -3.20 17.82
CA GLY A 203 2.77 -3.39 16.87
C GLY A 203 3.15 -4.17 15.60
N LEU A 204 4.39 -4.66 15.52
CA LEU A 204 4.86 -5.56 14.46
C LEU A 204 4.96 -7.01 14.97
N ARG A 205 4.88 -7.98 14.06
CA ARG A 205 5.06 -9.41 14.39
C ARG A 205 6.48 -9.67 14.86
N TRP A 206 7.46 -9.07 14.19
CA TRP A 206 8.86 -9.10 14.59
C TRP A 206 9.27 -7.70 15.08
N ASN A 207 8.96 -7.42 16.35
CA ASN A 207 9.40 -6.18 16.99
C ASN A 207 10.91 -6.20 17.24
N LEU A 208 11.51 -5.02 17.21
CA LEU A 208 12.92 -4.78 17.49
C LEU A 208 13.05 -4.08 18.83
N ASP A 209 14.07 -4.42 19.60
CA ASP A 209 14.43 -3.73 20.85
C ASP A 209 15.91 -3.37 20.80
N ASP A 210 16.18 -2.07 20.77
CA ASP A 210 17.51 -1.47 20.56
C ASP A 210 18.41 -2.24 19.58
N HIS A 211 17.87 -2.58 18.40
CA HIS A 211 18.57 -3.40 17.40
C HIS A 211 19.13 -2.54 16.27
N GLU A 212 20.38 -2.77 15.88
CA GLU A 212 20.99 -2.08 14.76
C GLU A 212 20.39 -2.54 13.42
N SER A 213 20.09 -1.59 12.54
CA SER A 213 19.65 -1.81 11.16
C SER A 213 20.56 -1.07 10.20
N SER A 214 21.05 -1.78 9.19
CA SER A 214 21.95 -1.28 8.15
C SER A 214 21.77 -2.10 6.87
N PHE A 215 22.24 -1.57 5.74
CA PHE A 215 22.14 -2.28 4.46
C PHE A 215 23.03 -3.53 4.42
N ASP A 216 24.15 -3.52 5.15
CA ASP A 216 25.07 -4.65 5.30
C ASP A 216 24.68 -5.62 6.43
N GLY A 217 23.61 -5.31 7.17
CA GLY A 217 23.16 -6.05 8.34
C GLY A 217 21.67 -6.35 8.30
N LEU A 218 20.96 -6.08 9.40
CA LEU A 218 19.53 -6.30 9.45
C LEU A 218 18.79 -5.21 8.63
N VAL A 219 18.09 -5.67 7.60
CA VAL A 219 16.99 -4.91 6.98
C VAL A 219 15.69 -5.61 7.35
N SER A 220 14.78 -4.91 8.01
CA SER A 220 13.48 -5.50 8.39
C SER A 220 12.54 -5.51 7.18
N THR A 221 12.79 -6.43 6.24
CA THR A 221 11.88 -6.77 5.14
C THR A 221 10.93 -7.89 5.56
N SER A 222 9.78 -7.98 4.89
CA SER A 222 8.75 -9.01 5.15
C SER A 222 8.27 -9.07 6.60
N ASN A 223 8.26 -7.93 7.30
CA ASN A 223 7.69 -7.83 8.64
C ASN A 223 6.17 -7.74 8.54
N HIS A 224 5.42 -8.05 9.60
CA HIS A 224 3.97 -8.07 9.55
C HIS A 224 3.34 -7.09 10.55
N LEU A 225 2.30 -6.39 10.12
CA LEU A 225 1.44 -5.59 10.99
C LEU A 225 0.62 -6.52 11.90
N VAL A 226 0.61 -6.26 13.21
CA VAL A 226 -0.23 -7.02 14.13
C VAL A 226 -1.69 -6.56 14.03
N PRO A 227 -2.66 -7.44 13.77
CA PRO A 227 -4.06 -7.07 13.60
C PRO A 227 -4.61 -6.22 14.76
N GLY A 228 -5.30 -5.13 14.42
CA GLY A 228 -5.94 -4.24 15.39
C GLY A 228 -4.97 -3.38 16.21
N GLN A 229 -3.68 -3.40 15.91
CA GLN A 229 -2.68 -2.57 16.57
C GLN A 229 -2.17 -1.47 15.64
N ASN A 230 -1.81 -0.35 16.25
CA ASN A 230 -0.98 0.68 15.62
C ASN A 230 0.50 0.35 15.84
N VAL A 231 1.36 0.89 14.98
CA VAL A 231 2.80 0.64 15.06
C VAL A 231 3.49 1.82 15.74
N SER A 232 4.42 1.56 16.65
CA SER A 232 5.40 2.57 17.08
C SER A 232 6.78 2.23 16.53
N VAL A 233 7.51 3.26 16.12
CA VAL A 233 8.90 3.14 15.65
C VAL A 233 9.72 4.24 16.30
N ARG A 234 10.78 3.85 17.00
CA ARG A 234 11.84 4.74 17.44
C ARG A 234 13.10 4.43 16.65
N THR A 235 13.72 5.47 16.09
CA THR A 235 14.93 5.34 15.26
C THR A 235 15.92 6.46 15.56
N THR A 236 17.23 6.16 15.59
CA THR A 236 18.28 7.16 15.88
C THR A 236 18.74 7.93 14.65
N LYS A 237 18.53 7.39 13.45
CA LYS A 237 18.70 8.07 12.15
C LYS A 237 17.45 7.83 11.27
N PRO A 238 17.28 8.59 10.18
CA PRO A 238 16.14 8.44 9.29
C PRO A 238 16.04 7.03 8.69
N ILE A 239 14.82 6.52 8.56
CA ILE A 239 14.55 5.19 7.99
C ILE A 239 13.31 5.22 7.10
N TRP A 240 13.30 4.40 6.05
CA TRP A 240 12.12 4.20 5.22
C TRP A 240 11.14 3.25 5.89
N TRP A 241 9.88 3.66 5.97
CA TRP A 241 8.76 2.79 6.27
C TRP A 241 8.03 2.43 4.98
N THR A 242 7.65 1.17 4.85
CA THR A 242 6.79 0.68 3.75
C THR A 242 5.73 -0.27 4.30
N ALA A 243 4.55 -0.25 3.71
CA ALA A 243 3.46 -1.19 3.97
C ALA A 243 2.80 -1.60 2.66
N GLU A 244 2.43 -2.87 2.58
CA GLU A 244 1.62 -3.44 1.53
C GLU A 244 0.22 -2.79 1.55
N LEU A 245 -0.32 -2.52 0.36
CA LEU A 245 -1.71 -2.15 0.18
C LEU A 245 -2.51 -3.38 -0.21
N ARG A 246 -3.70 -3.53 0.37
CA ARG A 246 -4.68 -4.52 -0.10
C ARG A 246 -5.17 -4.11 -1.49
N PRO A 247 -5.59 -5.08 -2.32
CA PRO A 247 -6.25 -4.79 -3.59
C PRO A 247 -7.43 -3.83 -3.39
N LEU A 248 -7.40 -2.72 -4.11
CA LEU A 248 -8.43 -1.68 -4.00
C LEU A 248 -9.54 -1.94 -5.02
N GLU A 249 -10.78 -1.89 -4.56
CA GLU A 249 -11.95 -1.97 -5.43
C GLU A 249 -12.26 -0.61 -6.09
N VAL A 250 -12.74 -0.65 -7.33
CA VAL A 250 -13.20 0.53 -8.08
C VAL A 250 -14.48 1.05 -7.41
N LEU A 251 -14.56 2.34 -7.17
CA LEU A 251 -15.73 2.97 -6.57
C LEU A 251 -16.88 2.99 -7.60
N ASP A 252 -18.07 2.52 -7.22
CA ASP A 252 -19.26 2.61 -8.09
C ASP A 252 -19.48 4.09 -8.43
N GLN A 253 -19.74 4.38 -9.71
CA GLN A 253 -20.01 5.71 -10.20
C GLN A 253 -21.12 6.43 -9.41
N ARG A 254 -22.15 5.68 -8.98
CA ARG A 254 -23.23 6.25 -8.15
C ARG A 254 -22.76 6.64 -6.76
N GLU A 255 -21.81 5.92 -6.20
CA GLU A 255 -21.20 6.26 -4.91
C GLU A 255 -20.21 7.41 -5.07
N HIS A 256 -19.41 7.40 -6.13
CA HIS A 256 -18.50 8.50 -6.48
C HIS A 256 -19.26 9.83 -6.64
N ASP A 257 -20.36 9.85 -7.40
CA ASP A 257 -21.16 11.05 -7.62
C ASP A 257 -21.85 11.53 -6.32
N LYS A 258 -22.30 10.60 -5.47
CA LYS A 258 -22.85 10.92 -4.13
C LYS A 258 -21.78 11.50 -3.21
N LEU A 259 -20.59 10.90 -3.15
CA LEU A 259 -19.47 11.34 -2.32
C LEU A 259 -18.95 12.70 -2.79
N ALA A 260 -18.80 12.90 -4.11
CA ALA A 260 -18.44 14.19 -4.71
C ALA A 260 -19.47 15.28 -4.38
N ALA A 261 -20.77 14.98 -4.48
CA ALA A 261 -21.83 15.91 -4.11
C ALA A 261 -21.80 16.26 -2.61
N VAL A 262 -21.50 15.29 -1.73
CA VAL A 262 -21.35 15.53 -0.28
C VAL A 262 -20.13 16.41 0.01
N ALA A 263 -19.00 16.18 -0.68
CA ALA A 263 -17.79 16.99 -0.53
C ALA A 263 -18.01 18.44 -0.97
N ILE A 264 -18.69 18.66 -2.10
CA ILE A 264 -19.05 19.99 -2.65
C ILE A 264 -20.05 20.72 -1.75
N ALA A 265 -21.09 20.02 -1.29
CA ALA A 265 -22.09 20.60 -0.40
C ALA A 265 -21.47 21.03 0.94
N ARG A 266 -20.50 20.26 1.47
CA ARG A 266 -19.85 20.56 2.76
C ARG A 266 -18.77 21.63 2.66
N SER A 267 -18.05 21.75 1.54
CA SER A 267 -17.12 22.88 1.31
C SER A 267 -17.87 24.22 1.20
N SER A 268 -19.11 24.20 0.68
CA SER A 268 -20.00 25.37 0.64
C SER A 268 -20.61 25.73 2.01
N ILE A 269 -20.60 24.82 3.00
CA ILE A 269 -21.16 25.07 4.34
C ILE A 269 -20.14 25.77 5.27
N MET A 270 -18.86 25.89 4.88
CA MET A 270 -17.86 26.65 5.65
C MET A 270 -17.90 28.17 5.41
N SER A 271 -18.85 28.67 4.62
CA SER A 271 -19.19 30.09 4.56
C SER A 271 -20.68 30.31 4.91
N HIS A 272 -20.90 30.97 6.05
CA HIS A 272 -22.18 31.43 6.65
C HIS A 272 -22.96 30.49 7.61
N PRO A 273 -23.51 31.05 8.73
CA PRO A 273 -24.17 30.28 9.79
C PRO A 273 -25.71 30.17 9.64
N LEU A 274 -26.25 29.09 10.23
CA LEU A 274 -27.64 28.85 10.68
C LEU A 274 -28.75 28.62 9.61
N ARG A 275 -29.27 27.37 9.52
CA ARG A 275 -30.54 26.90 10.15
C ARG A 275 -31.09 25.59 9.53
N GLN A 276 -31.45 24.68 10.44
CA GLN A 276 -32.67 23.85 10.52
C GLN A 276 -33.00 22.72 9.51
N SER A 277 -33.07 21.52 10.12
CA SER A 277 -34.21 20.58 10.11
C SER A 277 -34.54 19.81 8.84
N TRP A 278 -34.21 18.51 8.81
CA TRP A 278 -35.05 17.49 8.19
C TRP A 278 -35.16 16.25 9.08
N GLY A 279 -36.38 15.92 9.47
CA GLY A 279 -36.74 14.74 10.24
C GLY A 279 -37.52 13.71 9.43
N LYS A 280 -37.41 12.46 9.89
CA LYS A 280 -38.37 11.35 9.81
C LYS A 280 -38.88 10.94 8.41
N TRP A 281 -38.38 9.80 7.95
CA TRP A 281 -39.23 8.74 7.39
C TRP A 281 -38.90 7.41 8.07
N ARG A 282 -39.95 6.72 8.54
CA ARG A 282 -39.90 5.44 9.26
C ARG A 282 -40.97 4.54 8.66
N ARG A 283 -40.71 3.22 8.74
CA ARG A 283 -41.59 2.04 8.53
C ARG A 283 -41.46 1.41 7.15
N LYS A 284 -41.42 0.09 6.98
CA LYS A 284 -41.65 -1.07 7.86
C LYS A 284 -41.22 -2.29 7.04
N VAL A 285 -40.40 -3.20 7.55
CA VAL A 285 -40.55 -4.64 7.27
C VAL A 285 -40.13 -5.39 8.53
N GLN A 286 -41.00 -6.33 8.93
CA GLN A 286 -40.93 -7.15 10.12
C GLN A 286 -40.33 -8.51 9.73
N ASP A 287 -39.49 -9.02 10.61
CA ASP A 287 -38.84 -10.35 10.64
C ASP A 287 -39.82 -11.53 10.45
N PRO A 288 -39.36 -12.66 9.92
CA PRO A 288 -39.38 -13.86 10.77
C PRO A 288 -38.11 -14.74 10.71
N ARG A 289 -37.55 -14.95 11.89
CA ARG A 289 -36.61 -16.03 12.30
C ARG A 289 -36.89 -17.40 11.63
N PRO A 290 -35.84 -18.14 11.21
CA PRO A 290 -35.94 -19.58 11.04
C PRO A 290 -35.57 -20.35 12.33
N ARG A 291 -36.09 -21.57 12.38
CA ARG A 291 -36.11 -22.54 13.49
C ARG A 291 -34.72 -23.11 13.80
N LYS A 292 -34.52 -23.50 15.07
CA LYS A 292 -33.45 -24.41 15.50
C LYS A 292 -33.71 -25.81 14.93
N GLU A 293 -32.93 -26.22 13.93
CA GLU A 293 -32.81 -27.62 13.53
C GLU A 293 -31.69 -28.30 14.33
N HIS A 294 -31.96 -29.53 14.77
CA HIS A 294 -31.01 -30.41 15.44
C HIS A 294 -29.97 -30.91 14.43
N LEU A 295 -28.69 -30.68 14.69
CA LEU A 295 -27.58 -31.34 13.97
C LEU A 295 -26.94 -32.45 14.82
N PRO A 296 -26.52 -33.57 14.20
CA PRO A 296 -26.12 -34.80 14.87
C PRO A 296 -24.71 -34.74 15.48
N ARG A 297 -24.38 -35.77 16.27
CA ARG A 297 -23.08 -36.01 16.95
C ARG A 297 -21.86 -35.75 16.04
N PRO A 298 -20.73 -35.25 16.57
CA PRO A 298 -19.57 -34.94 15.76
C PRO A 298 -18.99 -36.21 15.14
N SER A 299 -18.92 -36.24 13.80
CA SER A 299 -17.97 -37.08 13.09
C SER A 299 -16.56 -36.65 13.49
N MET A 300 -15.68 -37.58 13.86
CA MET A 300 -14.27 -37.27 14.12
C MET A 300 -13.67 -36.65 12.85
N SER A 301 -13.50 -35.33 12.85
CA SER A 301 -12.86 -34.61 11.75
C SER A 301 -11.40 -35.04 11.71
N ARG A 302 -10.95 -35.53 10.55
CA ARG A 302 -9.52 -35.82 10.35
C ARG A 302 -8.69 -34.59 10.74
N PRO A 303 -7.56 -34.76 11.44
CA PRO A 303 -6.69 -33.64 11.76
C PRO A 303 -6.22 -32.94 10.48
N THR A 304 -6.17 -31.62 10.54
CA THR A 304 -5.76 -30.77 9.42
C THR A 304 -4.70 -29.78 9.88
N ILE A 305 -3.78 -29.44 9.00
CA ILE A 305 -2.85 -28.32 9.17
C ILE A 305 -3.21 -27.19 8.20
N THR A 306 -2.78 -25.98 8.50
CA THR A 306 -2.84 -24.85 7.57
C THR A 306 -1.47 -24.66 6.95
N VAL A 307 -1.37 -24.78 5.63
CA VAL A 307 -0.12 -24.52 4.91
C VAL A 307 -0.15 -23.09 4.38
N LEU A 308 0.94 -22.35 4.58
CA LEU A 308 1.14 -20.98 4.11
C LEU A 308 2.20 -20.97 3.00
N TYR A 309 1.86 -20.40 1.86
CA TYR A 309 2.71 -20.31 0.68
C TYR A 309 3.20 -18.88 0.49
N PHE A 310 4.51 -18.72 0.31
CA PHE A 310 5.15 -17.44 0.07
C PHE A 310 5.91 -17.46 -1.27
N ALA A 311 6.20 -16.27 -1.81
CA ALA A 311 7.07 -16.06 -2.96
C ALA A 311 6.84 -17.07 -4.11
N SER A 312 7.88 -17.80 -4.53
CA SER A 312 7.81 -18.75 -5.63
C SER A 312 6.82 -19.90 -5.39
N ALA A 313 6.63 -20.35 -4.14
CA ALA A 313 5.63 -21.37 -3.82
C ALA A 313 4.20 -20.84 -3.97
N SER A 314 3.95 -19.57 -3.61
CA SER A 314 2.66 -18.93 -3.86
C SER A 314 2.39 -18.78 -5.35
N THR A 315 3.38 -18.32 -6.13
CA THR A 315 3.27 -18.22 -7.59
C THR A 315 3.01 -19.57 -8.25
N ALA A 316 3.68 -20.63 -7.80
CA ALA A 316 3.55 -21.98 -8.38
C ALA A 316 2.17 -22.60 -8.10
N THR A 317 1.64 -22.41 -6.89
CA THR A 317 0.33 -22.98 -6.48
C THR A 317 -0.84 -22.09 -6.88
N GLY A 318 -0.62 -20.78 -7.05
CA GLY A 318 -1.68 -19.79 -7.18
C GLY A 318 -2.46 -19.56 -5.88
N LEU A 319 -1.92 -20.01 -4.74
CA LEU A 319 -2.54 -19.91 -3.42
C LEU A 319 -1.58 -19.19 -2.45
N THR A 320 -2.14 -18.53 -1.45
CA THR A 320 -1.37 -18.01 -0.29
C THR A 320 -1.53 -18.90 0.93
N THR A 321 -2.59 -19.70 0.99
CA THR A 321 -2.82 -20.70 2.04
C THR A 321 -3.73 -21.84 1.56
N GLU A 322 -3.58 -23.02 2.16
CA GLU A 322 -4.57 -24.09 2.05
C GLU A 322 -4.66 -24.93 3.33
N THR A 323 -5.81 -25.57 3.56
CA THR A 323 -5.96 -26.57 4.63
C THR A 323 -5.64 -27.97 4.10
N VAL A 324 -4.66 -28.63 4.71
CA VAL A 324 -4.18 -29.97 4.31
C VAL A 324 -4.57 -31.01 5.37
N PRO A 325 -5.36 -32.04 5.02
CA PRO A 325 -5.65 -33.14 5.94
C PRO A 325 -4.41 -34.03 6.14
N ILE A 326 -4.17 -34.45 7.37
CA ILE A 326 -3.07 -35.35 7.74
C ILE A 326 -3.60 -36.65 8.38
N PRO A 327 -2.81 -37.74 8.43
CA PRO A 327 -3.20 -38.96 9.13
C PRO A 327 -3.42 -38.73 10.63
N GLU A 328 -4.32 -39.52 11.25
CA GLU A 328 -4.55 -39.47 12.71
C GLU A 328 -3.30 -39.85 13.54
N SER A 329 -2.40 -40.64 12.96
CA SER A 329 -1.09 -40.96 13.55
C SER A 329 -0.11 -39.79 13.54
N GLY A 330 -0.47 -38.66 12.93
CA GLY A 330 0.41 -37.55 12.64
C GLY A 330 1.17 -37.72 11.32
N GLN A 331 1.86 -36.65 10.93
CA GLN A 331 2.60 -36.55 9.67
C GLN A 331 3.98 -35.95 9.92
N THR A 332 5.06 -36.63 9.54
CA THR A 332 6.40 -36.06 9.62
C THR A 332 6.52 -34.89 8.65
N LEU A 333 7.10 -33.77 9.08
CA LEU A 333 7.21 -32.56 8.27
C LEU A 333 8.03 -32.79 6.99
N SER A 334 9.08 -33.62 7.04
CA SER A 334 9.90 -33.97 5.86
C SER A 334 9.13 -34.70 4.74
N GLU A 335 7.96 -35.26 5.03
CA GLU A 335 7.10 -35.92 4.04
C GLU A 335 6.06 -34.97 3.41
N LEU A 336 5.86 -33.79 4.02
CA LEU A 336 4.90 -32.79 3.56
C LEU A 336 5.13 -32.35 2.08
N PRO A 337 6.37 -32.19 1.57
CA PRO A 337 6.59 -31.87 0.16
C PRO A 337 5.88 -32.81 -0.83
N THR A 338 5.84 -34.11 -0.50
CA THR A 338 5.20 -35.13 -1.34
C THR A 338 3.68 -34.92 -1.36
N ILE A 339 3.10 -34.61 -0.21
CA ILE A 339 1.66 -34.32 -0.08
C ILE A 339 1.28 -33.09 -0.88
N LEU A 340 2.04 -32.00 -0.76
CA LEU A 340 1.75 -30.75 -1.46
C LEU A 340 1.90 -30.89 -2.97
N THR A 341 2.96 -31.58 -3.43
CA THR A 341 3.16 -31.84 -4.87
C THR A 341 2.03 -32.68 -5.47
N ALA A 342 1.54 -33.69 -4.74
CA ALA A 342 0.41 -34.51 -5.20
C ALA A 342 -0.91 -33.73 -5.27
N ARG A 343 -1.08 -32.72 -4.42
CA ARG A 343 -2.27 -31.85 -4.40
C ARG A 343 -2.27 -30.81 -5.50
N HIS A 344 -1.09 -30.40 -5.98
CA HIS A 344 -0.91 -29.38 -7.02
C HIS A 344 -0.28 -29.94 -8.30
N PRO A 345 -0.93 -30.89 -9.01
CA PRO A 345 -0.34 -31.53 -10.19
C PRO A 345 -0.09 -30.58 -11.38
N LYS A 346 -0.67 -29.38 -11.35
CA LYS A 346 -0.44 -28.32 -12.36
C LYS A 346 0.79 -27.46 -12.06
N ALA A 347 1.32 -27.50 -10.84
CA ALA A 347 2.47 -26.72 -10.42
C ALA A 347 3.77 -27.52 -10.67
N SER A 348 4.21 -27.57 -11.92
CA SER A 348 5.29 -28.47 -12.35
C SER A 348 6.65 -28.21 -11.68
N ASN A 349 6.89 -26.99 -11.20
CA ASN A 349 8.12 -26.59 -10.49
C ASN A 349 7.97 -26.61 -8.96
N LEU A 350 6.79 -26.97 -8.41
CA LEU A 350 6.54 -26.91 -6.97
C LEU A 350 7.49 -27.83 -6.19
N LYS A 351 7.79 -29.02 -6.72
CA LYS A 351 8.72 -29.94 -6.06
C LYS A 351 10.10 -29.31 -5.86
N GLU A 352 10.66 -28.67 -6.88
CA GLU A 352 11.98 -28.01 -6.81
C GLU A 352 11.98 -26.84 -5.81
N ILE A 353 10.87 -26.11 -5.76
CA ILE A 353 10.68 -25.03 -4.78
C ILE A 353 10.67 -25.60 -3.36
N LEU A 354 9.90 -26.66 -3.10
CA LEU A 354 9.79 -27.27 -1.78
C LEU A 354 11.10 -27.91 -1.32
N ASP A 355 11.83 -28.57 -2.23
CA ASP A 355 13.14 -29.18 -1.94
C ASP A 355 14.20 -28.14 -1.54
N SER A 356 14.08 -26.89 -2.00
CA SER A 356 14.99 -25.79 -1.70
C SER A 356 14.50 -24.86 -0.58
N SER A 357 13.28 -25.07 -0.08
CA SER A 357 12.66 -24.24 0.96
C SER A 357 13.03 -24.72 2.36
N GLN A 358 13.02 -23.78 3.30
CA GLN A 358 12.97 -24.08 4.73
C GLN A 358 11.52 -24.13 5.21
N TRP A 359 11.32 -24.62 6.43
CA TRP A 359 9.99 -24.76 7.02
C TRP A 359 9.90 -23.96 8.32
N SER A 360 8.75 -23.34 8.53
CA SER A 360 8.36 -22.87 9.85
C SER A 360 7.06 -23.54 10.28
N VAL A 361 6.96 -23.93 11.56
CA VAL A 361 5.74 -24.47 12.17
C VAL A 361 5.39 -23.59 13.37
N ASP A 362 4.16 -23.09 13.41
CA ASP A 362 3.66 -22.19 14.46
C ASP A 362 4.61 -21.00 14.75
N CYS A 363 5.18 -20.43 13.69
CA CYS A 363 6.12 -19.30 13.69
C CYS A 363 7.55 -19.62 14.14
N GLU A 364 7.90 -20.89 14.37
CA GLU A 364 9.27 -21.30 14.70
C GLU A 364 9.93 -21.94 13.47
N MET A 365 11.18 -21.55 13.16
CA MET A 365 11.95 -22.17 12.08
C MET A 365 12.38 -23.58 12.49
N ILE A 366 12.24 -24.55 11.58
CA ILE A 366 12.54 -25.95 11.85
C ILE A 366 13.84 -26.35 11.14
N ASP A 367 14.88 -26.61 11.94
CA ASP A 367 16.20 -27.01 11.44
C ASP A 367 16.25 -28.49 11.02
N GLU A 368 15.47 -29.36 11.67
CA GLU A 368 15.47 -30.81 11.45
C GLU A 368 14.03 -31.34 11.16
N PRO A 369 13.50 -31.12 9.93
CA PRO A 369 12.12 -31.45 9.57
C PRO A 369 11.74 -32.92 9.77
N GLU A 370 12.69 -33.84 9.70
CA GLU A 370 12.50 -35.27 9.92
C GLU A 370 12.21 -35.64 11.39
N LYS A 371 12.48 -34.74 12.35
CA LYS A 371 12.21 -34.96 13.77
C LYS A 371 10.85 -34.43 14.23
N LEU A 372 10.21 -33.58 13.43
CA LEU A 372 8.95 -32.95 13.78
C LEU A 372 7.76 -33.70 13.17
N VAL A 373 6.81 -34.09 14.03
CA VAL A 373 5.55 -34.75 13.65
C VAL A 373 4.39 -33.80 13.89
N LEU A 374 3.72 -33.41 12.81
CA LEU A 374 2.49 -32.61 12.80
C LEU A 374 1.32 -33.47 13.28
N LYS A 375 0.47 -32.93 14.16
CA LYS A 375 -0.65 -33.64 14.81
C LYS A 375 -2.01 -33.04 14.48
N GLY A 376 -2.05 -31.88 13.83
CA GLY A 376 -3.23 -31.16 13.42
C GLY A 376 -3.42 -29.89 14.23
N GLY A 377 -3.82 -28.81 13.54
CA GLY A 377 -3.99 -27.47 14.08
C GLY A 377 -2.80 -26.55 13.82
N GLU A 378 -1.65 -27.09 13.43
CA GLU A 378 -0.45 -26.29 13.19
C GLU A 378 -0.56 -25.43 11.92
N GLU A 379 0.07 -24.25 11.97
CA GLU A 379 0.36 -23.43 10.79
C GLU A 379 1.77 -23.72 10.28
N VAL A 380 1.88 -24.25 9.06
CA VAL A 380 3.13 -24.66 8.44
C VAL A 380 3.45 -23.75 7.25
N ALA A 381 4.53 -22.98 7.33
CA ALA A 381 4.96 -22.06 6.29
C ALA A 381 6.10 -22.65 5.44
N VAL A 382 5.95 -22.53 4.11
CA VAL A 382 7.01 -22.79 3.13
C VAL A 382 7.87 -21.54 2.99
N ILE A 383 9.10 -21.57 3.52
CA ILE A 383 10.03 -20.44 3.49
C ILE A 383 10.98 -20.62 2.30
N CYS A 384 10.57 -20.07 1.15
CA CYS A 384 11.38 -20.13 -0.06
C CYS A 384 12.72 -19.39 0.12
N PRO A 385 13.82 -19.90 -0.47
CA PRO A 385 15.09 -19.18 -0.47
C PRO A 385 14.90 -17.84 -1.18
N VAL A 386 15.49 -16.78 -0.62
CA VAL A 386 15.42 -15.43 -1.17
C VAL A 386 16.26 -15.40 -2.46
N SER A 387 15.65 -15.76 -3.59
CA SER A 387 16.24 -15.44 -4.90
C SER A 387 16.06 -13.95 -5.11
N GLY A 388 17.13 -13.18 -5.00
CA GLY A 388 17.14 -11.76 -5.38
C GLY A 388 16.55 -11.60 -6.78
N GLY A 389 15.39 -10.96 -6.85
CA GLY A 389 14.72 -10.56 -8.07
C GLY A 389 14.84 -9.07 -8.26
#